data_AF-A0A1C5PGN7-F1
#
_entry.id   AF-A0A1C5PGN7-F1
#
_cell.length_a   1.000
_cell.length_b   1.000
_cell.length_c   1.000
_cell.angle_alpha   90.00
_cell.angle_beta   90.00
_cell.angle_gamma   90.00
#
_symmetry.space_group_name_H-M   'P 1'
#
loop_
_entity.id
_entity.type
_entity.pdbx_description
1 polymer ?
#
loop_
_entity_poly.entity_id
_entity_poly.type
_entity_poly.pdbx_seq_one_letter_code
_entity_poly.pdbx_strand_id
1 'polypeptide(L)'
;MYLPYAEELEIQALNRLFANTSECYKFFWFQGILSKIESGKTTMSFEEIVNEMIASAWYMVTEYHLNLGPRDNLELIVRHLQEISQLKSSEKKEKILGFLEECTDREVLRLKRILIGNVPYRLQSPLLTGFKNKDFDGKINEKIQRINEQKRLIYYFSLYRGMETKISIQPDWEAYIRKNMEILKGWLRYHMIL
;
A
#
# COMPACT_ATOMS: atom_id res chain seq x y z
N MET A 1 -2.63 9.54 18.41
CA MET A 1 -1.62 10.44 17.79
C MET A 1 -2.33 11.29 16.75
N TYR A 2 -2.16 12.61 16.79
CA TYR A 2 -2.78 13.53 15.82
C TYR A 2 -1.83 13.83 14.66
N LEU A 3 -2.36 13.85 13.44
CA LEU A 3 -1.61 14.28 12.26
C LEU A 3 -1.57 15.81 12.16
N PRO A 4 -0.46 16.40 11.67
CA PRO A 4 -0.33 17.84 11.47
C PRO A 4 -1.42 18.40 10.57
N TYR A 5 -1.94 19.57 10.91
CA TYR A 5 -2.96 20.23 10.09
C TYR A 5 -2.38 20.76 8.77
N ALA A 6 -3.21 20.77 7.73
CA ALA A 6 -2.98 21.46 6.47
C ALA A 6 -4.32 21.94 5.92
N GLU A 7 -4.42 23.23 5.61
CA GLU A 7 -5.67 23.89 5.21
C GLU A 7 -6.24 23.33 3.90
N GLU A 8 -5.37 23.05 2.94
CA GLU A 8 -5.76 22.58 1.61
C GLU A 8 -6.05 21.07 1.54
N LEU A 9 -5.85 20.33 2.65
CA LEU A 9 -5.95 18.87 2.68
C LEU A 9 -6.95 18.36 3.71
N GLU A 10 -7.64 17.27 3.36
CA GLU A 10 -8.61 16.60 4.23
C GLU A 10 -7.90 15.70 5.27
N ILE A 11 -7.15 16.31 6.20
CA ILE A 11 -6.37 15.57 7.22
C ILE A 11 -7.27 14.73 8.14
N GLN A 12 -8.52 15.16 8.36
CA GLN A 12 -9.49 14.35 9.10
C GLN A 12 -9.86 13.06 8.36
N ALA A 13 -9.95 13.11 7.03
CA ALA A 13 -10.15 11.92 6.21
C ALA A 13 -8.89 11.04 6.22
N LEU A 14 -7.70 11.64 6.20
CA LEU A 14 -6.43 10.91 6.33
C LEU A 14 -6.39 10.09 7.64
N ASN A 15 -6.78 10.70 8.76
CA ASN A 15 -6.86 10.01 10.05
C ASN A 15 -7.84 8.82 10.06
N ARG A 16 -8.79 8.76 9.13
CA ARG A 16 -9.78 7.68 9.00
C ARG A 16 -9.37 6.58 8.01
N LEU A 17 -8.20 6.67 7.35
CA LEU A 17 -7.74 5.63 6.40
C LEU A 17 -7.81 4.22 7.00
N PHE A 18 -7.50 4.13 8.29
CA PHE A 18 -7.45 2.88 9.04
C PHE A 18 -8.54 2.79 10.11
N ALA A 19 -9.69 3.46 9.94
CA ALA A 19 -10.80 3.33 10.90
C ALA A 19 -11.47 1.94 10.87
N ASN A 20 -11.34 1.21 9.76
CA ASN A 20 -11.82 -0.16 9.60
C ASN A 20 -10.65 -1.08 9.20
N THR A 21 -9.99 -1.63 10.23
CA THR A 21 -8.70 -2.35 10.17
C THR A 21 -8.83 -3.85 10.01
N SER A 22 -9.95 -4.36 9.44
CA SER A 22 -10.08 -5.81 9.24
C SER A 22 -9.00 -6.44 8.33
N GLU A 23 -8.14 -5.61 7.69
CA GLU A 23 -7.14 -6.03 6.71
C GLU A 23 -5.80 -5.28 6.92
N CYS A 24 -4.79 -5.97 7.45
CA CYS A 24 -3.50 -5.37 7.82
C CYS A 24 -2.67 -4.91 6.61
N TYR A 25 -2.83 -5.53 5.44
CA TYR A 25 -2.13 -5.12 4.22
C TYR A 25 -2.36 -3.64 3.82
N LYS A 26 -3.43 -2.98 4.28
CA LYS A 26 -3.67 -1.55 4.02
C LYS A 26 -2.55 -0.68 4.61
N PHE A 27 -2.05 -1.06 5.78
CA PHE A 27 -0.94 -0.38 6.43
C PHE A 27 0.33 -0.49 5.58
N PHE A 28 0.64 -1.70 5.12
CA PHE A 28 1.80 -1.97 4.27
C PHE A 28 1.72 -1.24 2.94
N TRP A 29 0.53 -1.15 2.32
CA TRP A 29 0.36 -0.39 1.08
C TRP A 29 0.70 1.09 1.29
N PHE A 30 0.15 1.70 2.33
CA PHE A 30 0.46 3.09 2.65
C PHE A 30 1.92 3.26 3.05
N GLN A 31 2.51 2.31 3.77
CA GLN A 31 3.94 2.27 4.08
C GLN A 31 4.80 2.28 2.81
N GLY A 32 4.41 1.48 1.80
CA GLY A 32 5.06 1.43 0.50
C GLY A 32 5.01 2.79 -0.20
N ILE A 33 3.86 3.47 -0.19
CA ILE A 33 3.72 4.83 -0.71
C ILE A 33 4.68 5.80 0.00
N LEU A 34 4.69 5.81 1.34
CA LEU A 34 5.58 6.67 2.11
C LEU A 34 7.06 6.42 1.77
N SER A 35 7.46 5.15 1.66
CA SER A 35 8.84 4.77 1.31
C SER A 35 9.22 5.20 -0.12
N LYS A 36 8.29 5.17 -1.07
CA LYS A 36 8.54 5.64 -2.43
C LYS A 36 8.64 7.16 -2.51
N ILE A 37 7.78 7.89 -1.79
CA ILE A 37 7.87 9.36 -1.69
C ILE A 37 9.20 9.77 -1.05
N GLU A 38 9.60 9.10 0.03
CA GLU A 38 10.88 9.33 0.70
C GLU A 38 12.08 9.15 -0.25
N SER A 39 12.06 8.15 -1.13
CA SER A 39 13.10 7.95 -2.15
C SER A 39 12.99 8.87 -3.37
N GLY A 40 12.10 9.88 -3.33
CA GLY A 40 11.96 10.89 -4.37
C GLY A 40 10.97 10.55 -5.48
N LYS A 41 10.27 9.40 -5.40
CA LYS A 41 9.28 9.00 -6.42
C LYS A 41 7.89 9.56 -6.12
N THR A 42 7.24 10.10 -7.15
CA THR A 42 5.87 10.62 -7.10
C THR A 42 4.91 9.83 -7.99
N THR A 43 5.45 9.00 -8.89
CA THR A 43 4.71 8.01 -9.65
C THR A 43 5.33 6.64 -9.39
N MET A 44 4.50 5.64 -9.13
CA MET A 44 4.94 4.28 -8.85
C MET A 44 3.92 3.25 -9.33
N SER A 45 4.39 2.09 -9.78
CA SER A 45 3.52 0.96 -10.15
C SER A 45 2.97 0.23 -8.92
N PHE A 46 1.90 -0.53 -9.12
CA PHE A 46 1.42 -1.46 -8.10
C PHE A 46 2.50 -2.49 -7.73
N GLU A 47 3.30 -2.94 -8.70
CA GLU A 47 4.42 -3.84 -8.44
C GLU A 47 5.45 -3.24 -7.50
N GLU A 48 5.82 -1.98 -7.73
CA GLU A 48 6.75 -1.27 -6.86
C GLU A 48 6.23 -1.16 -5.42
N ILE A 49 4.93 -0.89 -5.24
CA ILE A 49 4.32 -0.81 -3.90
C ILE A 49 4.22 -2.20 -3.26
N VAL A 50 3.77 -3.21 -4.00
CA VAL A 50 3.61 -4.57 -3.46
C VAL A 50 4.96 -5.18 -3.10
N ASN A 51 6.01 -4.92 -3.87
CA ASN A 51 7.36 -5.36 -3.51
C ASN A 51 7.83 -4.71 -2.19
N GLU A 52 7.55 -3.42 -2.00
CA GLU A 52 7.82 -2.72 -0.73
C GLU A 52 7.02 -3.30 0.43
N MET A 53 5.75 -3.68 0.21
CA MET A 53 4.92 -4.34 1.22
C MET A 53 5.55 -5.65 1.68
N ILE A 54 5.95 -6.51 0.74
CA ILE A 54 6.55 -7.82 1.01
C ILE A 54 7.87 -7.64 1.76
N ALA A 55 8.74 -6.75 1.29
CA ALA A 55 10.03 -6.50 1.93
C ALA A 55 9.88 -5.88 3.33
N SER A 56 8.88 -5.04 3.55
CA SER A 56 8.59 -4.45 4.87
C SER A 56 7.99 -5.47 5.85
N ALA A 57 7.18 -6.41 5.36
CA ALA A 57 6.59 -7.48 6.16
C ALA A 57 7.57 -8.62 6.49
N TRP A 58 8.64 -8.76 5.70
CA TRP A 58 9.58 -9.87 5.74
C TRP A 58 9.97 -10.28 7.15
N TYR A 59 10.71 -9.43 7.87
CA TYR A 59 11.24 -9.74 9.19
C TYR A 59 10.13 -10.09 10.21
N MET A 60 9.01 -9.38 10.16
CA MET A 60 7.88 -9.64 11.06
C MET A 60 7.26 -11.02 10.86
N VAL A 61 7.17 -11.49 9.62
CA VAL A 61 6.58 -12.80 9.30
C VAL A 61 7.60 -13.92 9.46
N THR A 62 8.84 -13.72 9.00
CA THR A 62 9.85 -14.76 8.94
C THR A 62 10.55 -15.00 10.28
N GLU A 63 10.78 -13.94 11.08
CA GLU A 63 11.44 -14.04 12.38
C GLU A 63 10.43 -14.10 13.53
N TYR A 64 9.51 -13.14 13.59
CA TYR A 64 8.54 -13.05 14.69
C TYR A 64 7.28 -13.89 14.48
N HIS A 65 7.14 -14.53 13.32
CA HIS A 65 5.98 -15.35 12.96
C HIS A 65 4.64 -14.62 13.17
N LEU A 66 4.66 -13.29 12.98
CA LEU A 66 3.49 -12.45 13.18
C LEU A 66 2.38 -12.87 12.20
N ASN A 67 1.19 -13.11 12.74
CA ASN A 67 -0.01 -13.32 11.95
C ASN A 67 -0.51 -11.95 11.46
N LEU A 68 -0.52 -11.72 10.16
CA LEU A 68 -0.98 -10.44 9.58
C LEU A 68 -2.51 -10.39 9.42
N GLY A 69 -3.22 -11.41 9.88
CA GLY A 69 -4.66 -11.51 9.83
C GLY A 69 -5.10 -12.89 9.33
N PRO A 70 -6.35 -13.28 9.61
CA PRO A 70 -6.83 -14.65 9.38
C PRO A 70 -6.78 -15.12 7.92
N ARG A 71 -6.64 -14.20 6.94
CA ARG A 71 -6.53 -14.50 5.50
C ARG A 71 -5.62 -13.50 4.77
N ASP A 72 -4.52 -13.08 5.40
CA ASP A 72 -3.66 -12.06 4.79
C ASP A 72 -2.77 -12.67 3.69
N ASN A 73 -3.07 -12.35 2.43
CA ASN A 73 -2.28 -12.80 1.28
C ASN A 73 -0.84 -12.28 1.32
N LEU A 74 -0.56 -11.19 2.03
CA LEU A 74 0.81 -10.69 2.20
C LEU A 74 1.65 -11.67 3.02
N GLU A 75 1.10 -12.22 4.11
CA GLU A 75 1.79 -13.23 4.92
C GLU A 75 2.08 -14.49 4.08
N LEU A 76 1.08 -14.96 3.32
CA LEU A 76 1.25 -16.10 2.42
C LEU A 76 2.35 -15.87 1.39
N ILE A 77 2.42 -14.68 0.79
CA ILE A 77 3.49 -14.33 -0.15
C ILE A 77 4.84 -14.39 0.55
N VAL A 78 4.98 -13.78 1.73
CA VAL A 78 6.27 -13.73 2.43
C VAL A 78 6.75 -15.13 2.78
N ARG A 79 5.89 -15.99 3.33
CA ARG A 79 6.24 -17.39 3.68
C ARG A 79 6.68 -18.18 2.45
N HIS A 80 5.86 -18.15 1.39
CA HIS A 80 6.19 -18.84 0.14
C HIS A 80 7.48 -18.30 -0.50
N LEU A 81 7.67 -16.97 -0.48
CA LEU A 81 8.88 -16.34 -1.00
C LEU A 81 10.12 -16.74 -0.19
N GLN A 82 10.01 -16.88 1.13
CA GLN A 82 11.09 -17.39 1.99
C GLN A 82 11.48 -18.82 1.61
N GLU A 83 10.49 -19.69 1.39
CA GLU A 83 10.73 -21.07 0.98
C GLU A 83 11.47 -21.17 -0.36
N ILE A 84 11.06 -20.40 -1.37
CA ILE A 84 11.68 -20.50 -2.70
C ILE A 84 13.01 -19.73 -2.83
N SER A 85 13.20 -18.68 -2.04
CA SER A 85 14.41 -17.85 -2.12
C SER A 85 15.52 -18.30 -1.17
N GLN A 86 15.17 -19.06 -0.11
CA GLN A 86 16.07 -19.45 0.98
C GLN A 86 16.80 -18.26 1.63
N LEU A 87 16.23 -17.05 1.50
CA LEU A 87 16.75 -15.87 2.17
C LEU A 87 16.50 -15.98 3.68
N LYS A 88 17.50 -15.59 4.48
CA LYS A 88 17.39 -15.56 5.93
C LYS A 88 16.37 -14.52 6.39
N SER A 89 15.78 -14.72 7.56
CA SER A 89 14.84 -13.75 8.15
C SER A 89 15.44 -12.35 8.31
N SER A 90 16.73 -12.26 8.66
CA SER A 90 17.49 -11.01 8.81
C SER A 90 18.09 -10.46 7.51
N GLU A 91 17.56 -10.86 6.35
CA GLU A 91 18.07 -10.40 5.07
C GLU A 91 17.78 -8.90 4.85
N LYS A 92 18.69 -8.24 4.14
CA LYS A 92 18.54 -6.82 3.81
C LYS A 92 17.39 -6.60 2.84
N LYS A 93 16.64 -5.51 3.08
CA LYS A 93 15.51 -5.09 2.25
C LYS A 93 15.86 -5.03 0.77
N GLU A 94 17.03 -4.50 0.43
CA GLU A 94 17.48 -4.33 -0.96
C GLU A 94 17.61 -5.66 -1.68
N LYS A 95 18.07 -6.71 -0.99
CA LYS A 95 18.24 -8.04 -1.59
C LYS A 95 16.89 -8.75 -1.77
N ILE A 96 15.96 -8.56 -0.84
CA ILE A 96 14.58 -9.06 -0.97
C ILE A 96 13.89 -8.39 -2.17
N LEU A 97 14.06 -7.08 -2.32
CA LEU A 97 13.54 -6.34 -3.47
C LEU A 97 14.16 -6.81 -4.79
N GLY A 98 15.49 -7.00 -4.84
CA GLY A 98 16.16 -7.54 -6.03
C GLY A 98 15.65 -8.92 -6.43
N PHE A 99 15.42 -9.82 -5.46
CA PHE A 99 14.80 -11.12 -5.74
C PHE A 99 13.38 -10.96 -6.30
N LEU A 100 12.58 -10.06 -5.73
CA LEU A 100 11.19 -9.81 -6.16
C LEU A 100 11.07 -9.22 -7.57
N GLU A 101 12.07 -8.47 -8.03
CA GLU A 101 12.13 -7.90 -9.38
C GLU A 101 12.35 -8.97 -10.46
N GLU A 102 13.10 -10.02 -10.13
CA GLU A 102 13.40 -11.13 -11.05
C GLU A 102 12.45 -12.34 -10.87
N CYS A 103 11.56 -12.28 -9.88
CA CYS A 103 10.73 -13.43 -9.49
C CYS A 103 9.62 -13.73 -10.52
N THR A 104 9.72 -14.92 -11.14
CA THR A 104 8.71 -15.44 -12.07
C THR A 104 7.83 -16.55 -11.48
N ASP A 105 7.90 -16.77 -10.16
CA ASP A 105 7.13 -17.83 -9.50
C ASP A 105 5.61 -17.59 -9.65
N ARG A 106 4.89 -18.62 -10.11
CA ARG A 106 3.48 -18.49 -10.47
C ARG A 106 2.60 -18.17 -9.27
N GLU A 107 2.93 -18.70 -8.10
CA GLU A 107 2.14 -18.51 -6.89
C GLU A 107 2.37 -17.12 -6.30
N VAL A 108 3.62 -16.65 -6.25
CA VAL A 108 3.94 -15.25 -5.91
C VAL A 108 3.16 -14.30 -6.81
N LEU A 109 3.23 -14.48 -8.13
CA LEU A 109 2.53 -13.63 -9.09
C LEU A 109 1.01 -13.68 -8.93
N ARG A 110 0.44 -14.86 -8.64
CA ARG A 110 -0.99 -15.02 -8.38
C ARG A 110 -1.43 -14.27 -7.12
N LEU A 111 -0.69 -14.42 -6.03
CA LEU A 111 -0.99 -13.75 -4.76
C LEU A 111 -0.81 -12.23 -4.84
N LYS A 112 0.22 -11.72 -5.53
CA LYS A 112 0.38 -10.27 -5.81
C LYS A 112 -0.86 -9.70 -6.49
N ARG A 113 -1.44 -10.42 -7.47
CA ARG A 113 -2.69 -10.00 -8.15
C ARG A 113 -3.89 -9.94 -7.22
N ILE A 114 -3.97 -10.83 -6.23
CA ILE A 114 -5.06 -10.80 -5.24
C ILE A 114 -4.93 -9.57 -4.34
N LEU A 115 -3.72 -9.23 -3.88
CA LEU A 115 -3.48 -8.04 -3.07
C LEU A 115 -3.98 -6.78 -3.78
N ILE A 116 -3.64 -6.57 -5.04
CA ILE A 116 -4.04 -5.35 -5.77
C ILE A 116 -5.54 -5.28 -6.11
N GLY A 117 -6.33 -6.33 -5.84
CA GLY A 117 -7.76 -6.37 -6.20
C GLY A 117 -8.62 -5.36 -5.45
N ASN A 118 -8.25 -4.99 -4.22
CA ASN A 118 -9.06 -4.15 -3.33
C ASN A 118 -8.33 -2.93 -2.77
N VAL A 119 -7.12 -3.11 -2.24
CA VAL A 119 -6.37 -2.06 -1.50
C VAL A 119 -6.22 -0.77 -2.28
N PRO A 120 -5.68 -0.77 -3.51
CA PRO A 120 -5.42 0.48 -4.22
C PRO A 120 -6.69 1.31 -4.39
N TYR A 121 -7.83 0.68 -4.58
CA TYR A 121 -9.10 1.37 -4.84
C TYR A 121 -9.77 1.86 -3.56
N ARG A 122 -9.66 1.10 -2.46
CA ARG A 122 -10.41 1.33 -1.22
C ARG A 122 -9.62 2.08 -0.15
N LEU A 123 -8.29 2.17 -0.24
CA LEU A 123 -7.46 2.79 0.80
C LEU A 123 -7.92 4.22 1.12
N GLN A 124 -8.12 5.03 0.08
CA GLN A 124 -8.56 6.42 0.22
C GLN A 124 -10.09 6.58 0.25
N SER A 125 -10.85 5.55 0.62
CA SER A 125 -12.31 5.63 0.73
C SER A 125 -12.81 6.77 1.62
N PRO A 126 -12.14 7.17 2.73
CA PRO A 126 -12.58 8.32 3.51
C PRO A 126 -12.53 9.67 2.76
N LEU A 127 -11.79 9.74 1.66
CA LEU A 127 -11.65 10.91 0.78
C LEU A 127 -12.64 10.88 -0.41
N LEU A 128 -13.29 9.73 -0.65
CA LEU A 128 -14.26 9.57 -1.74
C LEU A 128 -15.66 9.99 -1.28
N THR A 129 -15.91 11.30 -1.19
CA THR A 129 -17.20 11.85 -0.73
C THR A 129 -18.37 11.33 -1.57
N GLY A 130 -19.36 10.70 -0.93
CA GLY A 130 -20.55 10.17 -1.61
C GLY A 130 -20.38 8.80 -2.28
N PHE A 131 -19.17 8.24 -2.28
CA PHE A 131 -18.86 6.91 -2.81
C PHE A 131 -19.35 5.83 -1.83
N LYS A 132 -20.18 4.89 -2.30
CA LYS A 132 -20.72 3.80 -1.48
C LYS A 132 -20.01 2.49 -1.79
N ASN A 133 -20.21 1.48 -0.95
CA ASN A 133 -19.60 0.15 -1.14
C ASN A 133 -19.87 -0.44 -2.54
N LYS A 134 -21.09 -0.24 -3.06
CA LYS A 134 -21.49 -0.68 -4.42
C LYS A 134 -20.74 0.01 -5.55
N ASP A 135 -20.17 1.20 -5.31
CA ASP A 135 -19.43 1.94 -6.33
C ASP A 135 -18.03 1.37 -6.57
N PHE A 136 -17.57 0.47 -5.69
CA PHE A 136 -16.36 -0.32 -5.88
C PHE A 136 -16.60 -1.63 -6.63
N ASP A 137 -17.84 -1.94 -7.00
CA ASP A 137 -18.17 -3.14 -7.79
C ASP A 137 -18.03 -2.84 -9.29
N GLY A 138 -18.00 -3.89 -10.11
CA GLY A 138 -17.88 -3.77 -11.57
C GLY A 138 -16.44 -3.81 -12.10
N LYS A 139 -16.28 -3.43 -13.38
CA LYS A 139 -15.01 -3.54 -14.10
C LYS A 139 -13.98 -2.58 -13.53
N ILE A 140 -12.72 -3.04 -13.46
CA ILE A 140 -11.61 -2.25 -12.89
C ILE A 140 -11.47 -0.89 -13.58
N ASN A 141 -11.57 -0.82 -14.91
CA ASN A 141 -11.41 0.43 -15.64
C ASN A 141 -12.50 1.46 -15.31
N GLU A 142 -13.75 1.03 -15.23
CA GLU A 142 -14.89 1.89 -14.85
C GLU A 142 -14.72 2.40 -13.41
N LYS A 143 -14.30 1.51 -12.51
CA LYS A 143 -14.01 1.84 -11.11
C LYS A 143 -12.90 2.90 -11.00
N ILE A 144 -11.80 2.70 -11.71
CA ILE A 144 -10.69 3.65 -11.73
C ILE A 144 -11.14 5.00 -12.28
N GLN A 145 -11.91 5.02 -13.36
CA GLN A 145 -12.43 6.26 -13.95
C GLN A 145 -13.27 7.04 -12.93
N ARG A 146 -14.22 6.39 -12.26
CA ARG A 146 -15.07 7.04 -11.24
C ARG A 146 -14.28 7.55 -10.03
N ILE A 147 -13.23 6.84 -9.63
CA ILE A 147 -12.31 7.31 -8.58
C ILE A 147 -11.52 8.53 -9.06
N ASN A 148 -10.99 8.49 -10.29
CA ASN A 148 -10.20 9.58 -10.84
C ASN A 148 -11.02 10.86 -11.10
N GLU A 149 -12.35 10.78 -11.18
CA GLU A 149 -13.25 11.94 -11.24
C GLU A 149 -13.40 12.66 -9.88
N GLN A 150 -13.02 12.02 -8.78
CA GLN A 150 -13.05 12.65 -7.45
C GLN A 150 -11.93 13.66 -7.29
N LYS A 151 -12.08 14.59 -6.36
CA LYS A 151 -11.11 15.67 -6.10
C LYS A 151 -10.34 15.42 -4.81
N ARG A 152 -9.13 16.00 -4.72
CA ARG A 152 -8.32 16.04 -3.48
C ARG A 152 -7.90 14.67 -2.94
N LEU A 153 -7.80 13.66 -3.81
CA LEU A 153 -7.29 12.34 -3.43
C LEU A 153 -5.77 12.36 -3.19
N ILE A 154 -5.28 11.42 -2.38
CA ILE A 154 -3.83 11.27 -2.12
C ILE A 154 -3.10 10.95 -3.43
N TYR A 155 -3.69 10.06 -4.22
CA TYR A 155 -3.17 9.68 -5.51
C TYR A 155 -4.28 9.40 -6.53
N TYR A 156 -3.90 9.49 -7.80
CA TYR A 156 -4.73 9.16 -8.94
C TYR A 156 -4.09 8.03 -9.74
N PHE A 157 -4.94 7.21 -10.36
CA PHE A 157 -4.45 6.12 -11.20
C PHE A 157 -4.04 6.64 -12.57
N SER A 158 -2.95 6.11 -13.10
CA SER A 158 -2.43 6.37 -14.44
C SER A 158 -1.94 5.04 -15.03
N LEU A 159 -2.19 4.77 -16.32
CA LEU A 159 -1.92 3.47 -16.97
C LEU A 159 -2.67 2.30 -16.28
N TYR A 160 -3.56 1.60 -16.99
CA TYR A 160 -4.40 0.56 -16.38
C TYR A 160 -4.02 -0.82 -16.90
N ARG A 161 -3.05 -1.47 -16.24
CA ARG A 161 -2.50 -2.75 -16.71
C ARG A 161 -2.00 -3.64 -15.56
N GLY A 162 -2.92 -4.19 -14.78
CA GLY A 162 -2.59 -5.17 -13.73
C GLY A 162 -1.53 -4.62 -12.75
N MET A 163 -0.42 -5.33 -12.58
CA MET A 163 0.70 -4.92 -11.73
C MET A 163 1.46 -3.69 -12.25
N GLU A 164 1.42 -3.42 -13.56
CA GLU A 164 2.02 -2.24 -14.18
C GLU A 164 1.16 -0.98 -13.99
N THR A 165 -0.04 -1.11 -13.41
CA THR A 165 -0.90 0.04 -13.10
C THR A 165 -0.15 1.00 -12.21
N LYS A 166 -0.12 2.28 -12.57
CA LYS A 166 0.59 3.30 -11.80
C LYS A 166 -0.36 4.15 -10.99
N ILE A 167 0.13 4.64 -9.86
CA ILE A 167 -0.47 5.75 -9.15
C ILE A 167 0.47 6.94 -9.19
N SER A 168 -0.10 8.14 -9.27
CA SER A 168 0.63 9.40 -9.19
C SER A 168 0.12 10.18 -7.98
N ILE A 169 1.03 10.51 -7.06
CA ILE A 169 0.74 11.26 -5.85
C ILE A 169 0.43 12.71 -6.24
N GLN A 170 -0.60 13.29 -5.63
CA GLN A 170 -0.93 14.69 -5.85
C GLN A 170 0.13 15.61 -5.22
N PRO A 171 0.51 16.73 -5.86
CA PRO A 171 1.57 17.62 -5.36
C PRO A 171 1.35 18.12 -3.93
N ASP A 172 0.13 18.52 -3.57
CA ASP A 172 -0.17 19.03 -2.22
C ASP A 172 -0.01 17.93 -1.16
N TRP A 173 -0.45 16.72 -1.49
CA TRP A 173 -0.25 15.54 -0.64
C TRP A 173 1.22 15.15 -0.55
N GLU A 174 1.98 15.21 -1.64
CA GLU A 174 3.42 14.97 -1.64
C GLU A 174 4.13 15.96 -0.71
N ALA A 175 3.87 17.26 -0.86
CA ALA A 175 4.48 18.30 -0.05
C ALA A 175 4.19 18.09 1.45
N TYR A 176 2.94 17.78 1.77
CA TYR A 176 2.53 17.45 3.13
C TYR A 176 3.22 16.18 3.66
N ILE A 177 3.28 15.12 2.86
CA ILE A 177 3.89 13.84 3.27
C ILE A 177 5.38 14.02 3.52
N ARG A 178 6.10 14.72 2.61
CA ARG A 178 7.53 15.00 2.77
C ARG A 178 7.80 15.81 4.03
N LYS A 179 7.04 16.89 4.26
CA LYS A 179 7.17 17.75 5.44
C LYS A 179 6.95 16.99 6.74
N ASN A 180 6.05 16.01 6.75
CA ASN A 180 5.61 15.31 7.96
C ASN A 180 5.99 13.82 7.98
N MET A 181 7.02 13.41 7.23
CA MET A 181 7.37 12.01 6.97
C MET A 181 7.51 11.18 8.25
N GLU A 182 8.32 11.63 9.20
CA GLU A 182 8.57 10.89 10.45
C GLU A 182 7.32 10.80 11.34
N ILE A 183 6.48 11.85 11.32
CA ILE A 183 5.20 11.86 12.04
C ILE A 183 4.24 10.85 11.41
N LEU A 184 4.17 10.78 10.08
CA LEU A 184 3.33 9.83 9.35
C LEU A 184 3.78 8.39 9.57
N LYS A 185 5.10 8.12 9.57
CA LYS A 185 5.65 6.80 9.90
C LYS A 185 5.33 6.40 11.34
N GLY A 186 5.46 7.33 12.30
CA GLY A 186 5.08 7.10 13.69
C GLY A 186 3.59 6.81 13.86
N TRP A 187 2.75 7.60 13.19
CA TRP A 187 1.30 7.44 13.17
C TRP A 187 0.90 6.10 12.57
N LEU A 188 1.52 5.69 11.45
CA LEU A 188 1.28 4.40 10.81
C LEU A 188 1.65 3.23 11.74
N ARG A 189 2.85 3.27 12.35
CA ARG A 189 3.28 2.25 13.32
C ARG A 189 2.34 2.15 14.51
N TYR A 190 1.85 3.28 15.01
CA TYR A 190 0.87 3.31 16.09
C TYR A 190 -0.42 2.58 15.71
N HIS A 191 -0.92 2.72 14.48
CA HIS A 191 -2.12 1.98 14.04
C HIS A 191 -1.87 0.49 13.78
N MET A 192 -0.63 0.07 13.52
CA MET A 192 -0.31 -1.35 13.32
C MET A 192 -0.27 -2.15 14.63
N ILE A 193 -0.15 -1.48 15.78
CA ILE A 193 -0.06 -2.12 17.11
C ILE A 193 -1.34 -1.99 17.94
N LEU A 194 -2.35 -1.27 17.44
CA LEU A 194 -3.67 -1.13 18.05
C LEU A 194 -4.61 -2.24 17.58
#